data_AF-A0A6P0MRF1-F1
#
_entry.id   AF-A0A6P0MRF1-F1
#
_cell.length_a   1.000
_cell.length_b   1.000
_cell.length_c   1.000
_cell.angle_alpha   90.00
_cell.angle_beta   90.00
_cell.angle_gamma   90.00
#
_symmetry.space_group_name_H-M   'P 1'
#
loop_
_entity.id
_entity.type
_entity.pdbx_description
1 polymer ?
#
loop_
_entity_poly.entity_id
_entity_poly.type
_entity_poly.pdbx_seq_one_letter_code
_entity_poly.pdbx_strand_id
1 'polypeptide(L)'
;MASVVNTIKILTVIDCQTLINEYPNASTSESSPTGISLSNLKKTIYMVTSDPDELSGQASDNLEIGAHQGDTITWRATSLSLDTDLQAEFYEFRFRGGDRNLITDPMIVGHDIWMSFVQADKGYLTYDWKFKILSRRGDVLGCFYWDPRITIVG
;
A
#
# COMPACT_ATOMS: atom_id res chain seq x y z
N MET A 1 2.56 -32.85 5.97
CA MET A 1 3.45 -31.73 6.30
C MET A 1 2.56 -30.54 6.61
N ALA A 2 2.74 -29.85 7.73
CA ALA A 2 2.09 -28.55 7.90
C ALA A 2 2.67 -27.62 6.81
N SER A 3 1.82 -26.94 6.04
CA SER A 3 2.31 -25.84 5.21
C SER A 3 2.94 -24.83 6.15
N VAL A 4 4.17 -24.42 5.85
CA VAL A 4 4.78 -23.30 6.57
C VAL A 4 4.02 -22.07 6.11
N VAL A 5 3.30 -21.44 7.02
CA VAL A 5 2.64 -20.15 6.75
C VAL A 5 3.73 -19.14 6.40
N ASN A 6 3.70 -18.60 5.20
CA ASN A 6 4.64 -17.58 4.76
C ASN A 6 4.13 -16.17 5.10
N THR A 7 5.06 -15.23 5.22
CA THR A 7 4.74 -13.80 5.36
C THR A 7 5.32 -13.03 4.20
N ILE A 8 4.45 -12.58 3.30
CA ILE A 8 4.78 -11.67 2.21
C ILE A 8 4.85 -10.25 2.80
N LYS A 9 5.94 -9.54 2.54
CA LYS A 9 6.16 -8.17 3.04
C LYS A 9 6.10 -7.20 1.88
N ILE A 10 5.07 -6.37 1.87
CA ILE A 10 4.89 -5.29 0.89
C ILE A 10 5.29 -3.98 1.56
N LEU A 11 6.36 -3.37 1.06
CA LEU A 11 6.75 -2.01 1.38
C LEU A 11 6.30 -1.09 0.25
N THR A 12 5.50 -0.08 0.59
CA THR A 12 5.11 0.98 -0.33
C THR A 12 5.98 2.21 -0.07
N VAL A 13 6.83 2.54 -1.04
CA VAL A 13 7.69 3.73 -1.00
C VAL A 13 7.01 4.87 -1.73
N ILE A 14 6.89 6.03 -1.07
CA ILE A 14 6.14 7.19 -1.56
C ILE A 14 7.09 8.38 -1.75
N ASP A 15 7.09 8.98 -2.94
CA ASP A 15 7.72 10.26 -3.22
C ASP A 15 6.86 11.40 -2.69
N CYS A 16 6.93 11.62 -1.38
CA CYS A 16 6.15 12.62 -0.68
C CYS A 16 6.41 14.03 -1.21
N GLN A 17 7.66 14.35 -1.57
CA GLN A 17 8.02 15.70 -1.99
C GLN A 17 7.38 16.04 -3.34
N THR A 18 7.40 15.11 -4.28
CA THR A 18 6.71 15.29 -5.57
C THR A 18 5.20 15.42 -5.36
N LEU A 19 4.58 14.58 -4.51
CA LEU A 19 3.14 14.68 -4.25
C LEU A 19 2.72 16.03 -3.64
N ILE A 20 3.45 16.53 -2.64
CA ILE A 20 3.13 17.82 -2.03
C ILE A 20 3.29 18.98 -3.02
N ASN A 21 4.29 18.91 -3.91
CA ASN A 21 4.50 19.95 -4.92
C ASN A 21 3.42 19.95 -6.02
N GLU A 22 2.98 18.77 -6.45
CA GLU A 22 1.96 18.61 -7.49
C GLU A 22 0.53 18.84 -6.97
N TYR A 23 0.32 18.63 -5.66
CA TYR A 23 -0.96 18.88 -4.98
C TYR A 23 -0.82 19.96 -3.88
N PRO A 24 -0.58 21.22 -4.24
CA PRO A 24 -0.41 22.30 -3.24
C PRO A 24 -1.68 22.58 -2.41
N ASN A 25 -2.83 22.09 -2.88
CA ASN A 25 -4.12 22.17 -2.19
C ASN A 25 -4.62 20.79 -1.73
N ALA A 26 -3.70 19.86 -1.45
CA ALA A 26 -4.06 18.56 -0.88
C ALA A 26 -4.90 18.75 0.39
N SER A 27 -5.92 17.92 0.55
CA SER A 27 -6.74 17.93 1.75
C SER A 27 -5.91 17.51 2.95
N THR A 28 -6.05 18.17 4.09
CA THR A 28 -5.46 17.74 5.37
C THR A 28 -6.44 16.92 6.21
N SER A 29 -7.61 16.58 5.67
CA SER A 29 -8.62 15.79 6.35
C SER A 29 -8.57 14.32 5.93
N GLU A 30 -8.36 13.42 6.88
CA GLU A 30 -8.40 11.97 6.66
C GLU A 30 -9.76 11.49 6.13
N SER A 31 -10.85 12.19 6.47
CA SER A 31 -12.22 11.87 6.03
C SER A 31 -12.51 12.25 4.57
N SER A 32 -11.69 13.14 3.99
CA SER A 32 -11.85 13.63 2.62
C SER A 32 -10.47 13.77 1.95
N PRO A 33 -9.75 12.65 1.73
CA PRO A 33 -8.42 12.68 1.15
C PRO A 33 -8.44 13.06 -0.33
N THR A 34 -7.32 13.57 -0.82
CA THR A 34 -7.09 13.91 -2.23
C THR A 34 -6.81 12.65 -3.05
N GLY A 35 -7.59 12.42 -4.11
CA GLY A 35 -7.35 11.32 -5.03
C GLY A 35 -6.14 11.56 -5.91
N ILE A 36 -5.24 10.58 -5.97
CA ILE A 36 -4.07 10.62 -6.85
C ILE A 36 -4.48 10.05 -8.21
N SER A 37 -4.33 10.85 -9.27
CA SER A 37 -4.51 10.37 -10.64
C SER A 37 -3.15 10.03 -11.22
N LEU A 38 -2.78 8.76 -11.12
CA LEU A 38 -1.45 8.26 -11.49
C LEU A 38 -1.16 8.29 -13.00
N SER A 39 -2.17 8.55 -13.84
CA SER A 39 -1.99 8.65 -15.30
C SER A 39 -1.14 9.83 -15.74
N ASN A 40 -1.00 10.88 -14.91
CA ASN A 40 -0.23 12.09 -15.22
C ASN A 40 0.94 12.36 -14.25
N LEU A 41 0.99 11.67 -13.11
CA LEU A 41 2.10 11.81 -12.16
C LEU A 41 3.16 10.78 -12.50
N LYS A 42 4.38 11.27 -12.76
CA LYS A 42 5.58 10.41 -12.81
C LYS A 42 5.56 9.54 -11.56
N LYS A 43 5.40 8.21 -11.71
CA LYS A 43 5.43 7.16 -10.68
C LYS A 43 5.86 7.71 -9.29
N THR A 44 4.91 8.08 -8.44
CA THR A 44 5.23 8.61 -7.09
C THR A 44 5.02 7.58 -5.99
N ILE A 45 4.50 6.41 -6.35
CA ILE A 45 4.21 5.30 -5.44
C ILE A 45 4.82 4.05 -6.03
N TYR A 46 5.62 3.36 -5.22
CA TYR A 46 6.35 2.16 -5.61
C TYR A 46 6.05 1.06 -4.61
N MET A 47 5.38 0.00 -5.05
CA MET A 47 5.23 -1.20 -4.23
C MET A 47 6.39 -2.14 -4.50
N VAL A 48 7.05 -2.60 -3.44
CA VAL A 48 8.13 -3.58 -3.49
C VAL A 48 7.84 -4.72 -2.53
N THR A 49 8.19 -5.93 -2.95
CA THR A 49 8.16 -7.16 -2.14
C THR A 49 9.47 -7.90 -2.35
N SER A 50 9.69 -9.01 -1.64
CA SER A 50 10.92 -9.81 -1.81
C SER A 50 10.88 -10.62 -3.11
N ASP A 51 12.04 -10.79 -3.77
CA ASP A 51 12.15 -11.51 -5.05
C ASP A 51 11.51 -12.91 -5.11
N PRO A 52 11.55 -13.78 -4.07
CA PRO A 52 10.83 -15.06 -4.15
C PRO A 52 9.30 -14.93 -4.11
N ASP A 53 8.78 -13.79 -3.64
CA ASP A 53 7.34 -13.54 -3.53
C ASP A 53 6.81 -12.73 -4.72
N GLU A 54 7.68 -12.12 -5.54
CA GLU A 54 7.29 -11.34 -6.72
C GLU A 54 7.24 -12.19 -7.99
N LEU A 55 6.21 -11.94 -8.80
CA LEU A 55 6.08 -12.55 -10.12
C LEU A 55 6.03 -11.48 -11.22
N SER A 56 5.42 -10.32 -10.96
CA SER A 56 5.53 -9.13 -11.81
C SER A 56 5.08 -7.84 -11.11
N GLY A 57 5.51 -6.69 -11.64
CA GLY A 57 4.99 -5.37 -11.23
C GLY A 57 5.79 -4.65 -10.14
N GLN A 58 6.97 -5.13 -9.75
CA GLN A 58 7.85 -4.36 -8.85
C GLN A 58 8.00 -2.90 -9.29
N ALA A 59 7.99 -2.00 -8.30
CA ALA A 59 8.13 -0.57 -8.52
C ALA A 59 7.09 0.01 -9.50
N SER A 60 5.89 -0.59 -9.50
CA SER A 60 4.69 -0.05 -10.14
C SER A 60 3.54 0.08 -9.13
N ASP A 61 2.42 0.59 -9.62
CA ASP A 61 1.16 0.75 -8.89
C ASP A 61 0.33 -0.54 -8.83
N ASN A 62 0.80 -1.62 -9.48
CA ASN A 62 0.19 -2.93 -9.46
C ASN A 62 1.23 -3.98 -9.05
N LEU A 63 0.85 -4.94 -8.21
CA LEU A 63 1.77 -5.99 -7.75
C LEU A 63 1.14 -7.37 -7.94
N GLU A 64 1.89 -8.28 -8.54
CA GLU A 64 1.56 -9.70 -8.62
C GLU A 64 2.49 -10.49 -7.71
N ILE A 65 1.90 -11.25 -6.79
CA ILE A 65 2.64 -12.01 -5.77
C ILE A 65 2.29 -13.50 -5.80
N GLY A 66 3.30 -14.31 -5.47
CA GLY A 66 3.13 -15.73 -5.15
C GLY A 66 2.67 -15.90 -3.71
N ALA A 67 1.44 -16.35 -3.48
CA ALA A 67 0.94 -16.62 -2.14
C ALA A 67 -0.16 -17.69 -2.13
N HIS A 68 -0.26 -18.44 -1.04
CA HIS A 68 -1.24 -19.50 -0.85
C HIS A 68 -2.23 -19.16 0.26
N GLN A 69 -3.39 -19.80 0.25
CA GLN A 69 -4.37 -19.70 1.32
C GLN A 69 -3.73 -20.03 2.67
N GLY A 70 -3.93 -19.13 3.64
CA GLY A 70 -3.34 -19.22 4.98
C GLY A 70 -2.06 -18.40 5.15
N ASP A 71 -1.43 -17.93 4.07
CA ASP A 71 -0.32 -16.98 4.14
C ASP A 71 -0.76 -15.63 4.69
N THR A 72 0.23 -14.84 5.12
CA THR A 72 0.03 -13.48 5.63
C THR A 72 0.66 -12.47 4.69
N ILE A 73 -0.03 -11.35 4.47
CA ILE A 73 0.54 -10.18 3.82
C ILE A 73 0.70 -9.10 4.88
N THR A 74 1.89 -8.52 4.97
CA THR A 74 2.15 -7.34 5.79
C THR A 74 2.42 -6.13 4.90
N TRP A 75 1.78 -5.01 5.22
CA TRP A 75 1.82 -3.79 4.45
C TRP A 75 2.43 -2.68 5.30
N ARG A 76 3.36 -1.93 4.71
CA ARG A 76 3.93 -0.72 5.30
C ARG A 76 4.05 0.38 4.26
N ALA A 77 4.06 1.62 4.71
CA ALA A 77 4.43 2.77 3.91
C ALA A 77 5.69 3.41 4.47
N THR A 78 6.47 4.04 3.60
CA THR A 78 7.56 4.94 3.99
C THR A 78 7.82 5.95 2.88
N SER A 79 8.42 7.10 3.20
CA SER A 79 8.91 8.03 2.20
C SER A 79 10.25 7.58 1.58
N LEU A 80 10.65 8.20 0.46
CA LEU A 80 11.97 7.96 -0.15
C LEU A 80 13.15 8.24 0.80
N SER A 81 12.95 9.04 1.85
CA SER A 81 13.96 9.33 2.87
C SER A 81 13.82 8.47 4.13
N LEU A 82 13.07 7.36 4.07
CA LEU A 82 12.77 6.49 5.21
C LEU A 82 12.16 7.27 6.38
N ASP A 83 11.24 8.19 6.04
CA ASP A 83 10.51 9.04 6.98
C ASP A 83 11.40 9.97 7.85
N THR A 84 12.64 10.23 7.41
CA THR A 84 13.56 11.13 8.14
C THR A 84 13.31 12.62 7.90
N ASP A 85 12.59 12.97 6.83
CA ASP A 85 12.22 14.35 6.48
C ASP A 85 10.69 14.50 6.39
N LEU A 86 10.09 14.07 5.28
CA LEU A 86 8.65 13.85 5.17
C LEU A 86 8.34 12.41 5.53
N GLN A 87 7.24 12.19 6.23
CA GLN A 87 6.79 10.86 6.65
C GLN A 87 5.57 10.44 5.84
N ALA A 88 5.46 9.15 5.49
CA ALA A 88 4.27 8.59 4.86
C ALA A 88 3.63 7.51 5.74
N GLU A 89 2.36 7.69 6.11
CA GLU A 89 1.67 6.79 7.04
C GLU A 89 0.32 6.32 6.48
N PHE A 90 0.11 5.00 6.39
CA PHE A 90 -1.20 4.41 6.10
C PHE A 90 -2.16 4.58 7.28
N TYR A 91 -3.40 4.96 6.99
CA TYR A 91 -4.43 5.09 8.02
C TYR A 91 -5.75 4.36 7.70
N GLU A 92 -6.01 4.01 6.43
CA GLU A 92 -7.24 3.29 6.07
C GLU A 92 -7.03 2.49 4.79
N PHE A 93 -7.57 1.26 4.78
CA PHE A 93 -7.72 0.44 3.58
C PHE A 93 -9.18 0.38 3.16
N ARG A 94 -9.45 0.49 1.86
CA ARG A 94 -10.81 0.36 1.33
C ARG A 94 -10.85 -0.51 0.08
N PHE A 95 -11.60 -1.60 0.13
CA PHE A 95 -11.89 -2.41 -1.06
C PHE A 95 -12.63 -1.60 -2.14
N ARG A 96 -12.24 -1.78 -3.41
CA ARG A 96 -12.85 -1.13 -4.58
C ARG A 96 -13.46 -2.10 -5.59
N GLY A 97 -12.86 -3.28 -5.80
CA GLY A 97 -13.37 -4.25 -6.76
C GLY A 97 -12.55 -5.53 -6.84
N GLY A 98 -13.01 -6.49 -7.63
CA GLY A 98 -12.41 -7.84 -7.73
C GLY A 98 -12.93 -8.79 -6.64
N ASP A 99 -12.08 -9.71 -6.21
CA ASP A 99 -12.40 -10.82 -5.32
C ASP A 99 -12.40 -10.36 -3.85
N ARG A 100 -13.57 -10.02 -3.32
CA ARG A 100 -13.74 -9.49 -1.95
C ARG A 100 -13.19 -10.40 -0.84
N ASN A 101 -13.12 -11.71 -1.11
CA ASN A 101 -12.64 -12.74 -0.18
C ASN A 101 -11.24 -13.25 -0.56
N LEU A 102 -10.46 -12.48 -1.32
CA LEU A 102 -9.08 -12.86 -1.65
C LEU A 102 -8.17 -12.71 -0.44
N ILE A 103 -8.36 -11.63 0.33
CA ILE A 103 -7.67 -11.37 1.59
C ILE A 103 -8.66 -10.84 2.63
N THR A 104 -8.33 -10.95 3.92
CA THR A 104 -9.03 -10.19 4.95
C THR A 104 -8.71 -8.70 4.85
N ASP A 105 -9.65 -7.85 5.26
CA ASP A 105 -9.39 -6.42 5.41
C ASP A 105 -8.17 -6.23 6.33
N PRO A 106 -7.19 -5.40 5.95
CA PRO A 106 -5.99 -5.21 6.73
C PRO A 106 -6.30 -4.68 8.14
N MET A 107 -5.63 -5.24 9.14
CA MET A 107 -5.69 -4.76 10.53
C MET A 107 -4.32 -4.32 11.02
N ILE A 108 -4.29 -3.31 11.90
CA ILE A 108 -3.05 -2.82 12.52
C ILE A 108 -2.55 -3.86 13.53
N VAL A 109 -1.29 -4.29 13.37
CA VAL A 109 -0.61 -5.25 14.26
C VAL A 109 0.68 -4.69 14.88
N GLY A 110 1.05 -3.46 14.55
CA GLY A 110 2.25 -2.76 15.04
C GLY A 110 2.17 -1.27 14.76
N HIS A 111 3.22 -0.52 15.11
CA HIS A 111 3.25 0.95 15.01
C HIS A 111 2.99 1.49 13.58
N ASP A 112 3.25 0.69 12.56
CA ASP A 112 3.19 1.05 11.13
C ASP A 112 2.84 -0.16 10.24
N ILE A 113 2.43 -1.28 10.85
CA ILE A 113 2.27 -2.57 10.16
C ILE A 113 0.80 -2.91 10.09
N TRP A 114 0.31 -3.04 8.86
CA TRP A 114 -1.00 -3.59 8.59
C TRP A 114 -0.85 -5.03 8.12
N MET A 115 -1.78 -5.90 8.50
CA MET A 115 -1.74 -7.32 8.17
C MET A 115 -3.05 -7.82 7.59
N SER A 116 -2.97 -8.64 6.56
CA SER A 116 -4.08 -9.41 5.98
C SER A 116 -3.74 -10.90 5.94
N PHE A 117 -4.76 -11.75 6.01
CA PHE A 117 -4.66 -13.18 5.71
C PHE A 117 -5.10 -13.45 4.28
N VAL A 118 -4.35 -14.27 3.55
CA VAL A 118 -4.73 -14.78 2.23
C VAL A 118 -5.81 -15.84 2.41
N GLN A 119 -6.95 -15.64 1.74
CA GLN A 119 -8.13 -16.48 1.86
C GLN A 119 -8.40 -17.36 0.63
N ALA A 120 -7.74 -17.08 -0.49
CA ALA A 120 -7.80 -17.88 -1.72
C ALA A 120 -6.45 -17.90 -2.44
N ASP A 121 -6.14 -19.02 -3.09
CA ASP A 121 -4.86 -19.23 -3.82
C ASP A 121 -4.76 -18.44 -5.12
N LYS A 122 -5.84 -17.83 -5.60
CA LYS A 122 -5.80 -17.03 -6.83
C LYS A 122 -6.91 -16.01 -6.87
N GLY A 123 -6.61 -14.89 -7.49
CA GLY A 123 -7.56 -13.83 -7.72
C GLY A 123 -6.89 -12.48 -7.83
N TYR A 124 -7.70 -11.44 -7.97
CA TYR A 124 -7.22 -10.07 -7.85
C TYR A 124 -8.19 -9.24 -7.05
N LEU A 125 -7.68 -8.17 -6.42
CA LEU A 125 -8.52 -7.13 -5.85
C LEU A 125 -7.94 -5.75 -6.17
N THR A 126 -8.82 -4.80 -6.44
CA THR A 126 -8.49 -3.37 -6.46
C THR A 126 -8.96 -2.74 -5.16
N TYR A 127 -8.17 -1.82 -4.64
CA TYR A 127 -8.37 -1.22 -3.32
C TYR A 127 -7.87 0.21 -3.32
N ASP A 128 -8.14 0.95 -2.25
CA ASP A 128 -7.42 2.16 -1.92
C ASP A 128 -6.67 1.94 -0.61
N TRP A 129 -5.38 2.27 -0.61
CA TRP A 129 -4.72 2.71 0.61
C TRP A 129 -4.89 4.21 0.71
N LYS A 130 -5.42 4.65 1.84
CA LYS A 130 -5.35 6.05 2.24
C LYS A 130 -4.15 6.26 3.14
N PHE A 131 -3.43 7.33 2.88
CA PHE A 131 -2.24 7.69 3.62
C PHE A 131 -2.15 9.20 3.83
N LYS A 132 -1.41 9.60 4.86
CA LYS A 132 -1.07 11.00 5.10
C LYS A 132 0.42 11.22 4.95
N ILE A 133 0.76 12.39 4.44
CA ILE A 133 2.11 12.92 4.43
C ILE A 133 2.24 13.87 5.61
N LEU A 134 3.24 13.63 6.45
CA LEU A 134 3.53 14.45 7.61
C LEU A 134 4.84 15.22 7.41
N SER A 135 4.91 16.41 8.01
CA SER A 135 6.18 17.11 8.21
C SER A 135 7.05 16.33 9.20
N ARG A 136 8.34 16.66 9.28
CA ARG A 136 9.24 16.14 10.33
C ARG A 136 8.71 16.36 11.76
N ARG A 137 7.86 17.37 11.96
CA ARG A 137 7.26 17.71 13.26
C ARG A 137 5.94 16.98 13.53
N GLY A 138 5.43 16.21 12.57
CA GLY A 138 4.16 15.49 12.67
C GLY A 138 2.94 16.30 12.18
N ASP A 139 3.13 17.46 11.56
CA ASP A 139 2.01 18.22 10.99
C ASP A 139 1.51 17.55 9.71
N VAL A 140 0.19 17.39 9.57
CA VAL A 140 -0.41 16.85 8.34
C VAL A 140 -0.27 17.84 7.20
N LEU A 141 0.49 17.47 6.17
CA LEU A 141 0.69 18.27 4.96
C LEU A 141 -0.28 17.88 3.84
N GLY A 142 -0.81 16.66 3.88
CA GLY A 142 -1.85 16.21 2.95
C GLY A 142 -2.25 14.76 3.21
N CYS A 143 -3.50 14.44 2.94
CA CYS A 143 -4.11 13.13 2.98
C CYS A 143 -4.45 12.72 1.54
N PHE A 144 -4.08 11.50 1.18
CA PHE A 144 -4.13 11.01 -0.18
C PHE A 144 -4.68 9.59 -0.25
N TYR A 145 -5.12 9.19 -1.44
CA TYR A 145 -5.36 7.79 -1.76
C TYR A 145 -5.01 7.52 -3.22
N TRP A 146 -4.64 6.28 -3.51
CA TRP A 146 -4.49 5.77 -4.87
C TRP A 146 -5.17 4.42 -5.00
N ASP A 147 -5.45 3.98 -6.22
CA ASP A 147 -6.26 2.81 -6.57
C ASP A 147 -5.44 1.63 -7.15
N PRO A 148 -4.53 1.01 -6.38
CA PRO A 148 -3.72 -0.11 -6.87
C PRO A 148 -4.55 -1.38 -7.13
N ARG A 149 -3.94 -2.29 -7.88
CA ARG A 149 -4.33 -3.71 -7.93
C ARG A 149 -3.27 -4.58 -7.28
N ILE A 150 -3.73 -5.58 -6.52
CA ILE A 150 -2.91 -6.76 -6.18
C ILE A 150 -3.50 -8.00 -6.83
N THR A 151 -2.64 -8.84 -7.38
CA THR A 151 -2.96 -10.16 -7.93
C THR A 151 -2.25 -11.22 -7.10
N ILE A 152 -2.97 -12.27 -6.71
CA ILE A 152 -2.40 -13.47 -6.08
C ILE A 152 -2.46 -14.60 -7.10
N VAL A 153 -1.35 -15.31 -7.21
CA VAL A 153 -1.17 -16.51 -8.04
C VAL A 153 -0.46 -17.53 -7.17
N GLY A 154 -1.16 -18.57 -6.77
CA GLY A 154 -0.63 -19.66 -5.96
C GLY A 154 0.01 -20.77 -6.78
#